data_AF-A0A530BKF5-F1
#
_entry.id   AF-A0A530BKF5-F1
#
_cell.length_a   1.000
_cell.length_b   1.000
_cell.length_c   1.000
_cell.angle_alpha   90.00
_cell.angle_beta   90.00
_cell.angle_gamma   90.00
#
_symmetry.space_group_name_H-M   'P 1'
#
loop_
_entity.id
_entity.type
_entity.pdbx_description
1 polymer ?
#
loop_
_entity_poly.entity_id
_entity_poly.type
_entity_poly.pdbx_seq_one_letter_code
_entity_poly.pdbx_strand_id
1 'polypeptide(L)'
;LEDAEQMIWFQGDYTKELMDQTDYPGFDVEAVNHTFMEWEHHKMENIMGFRDNAYRSLMTGTMAPKHHTPWLQAMDDSMESYLEVKGVAAE
;
A
#
# COMPACT_ATOMS: atom_id res chain seq x y z
N LEU A 1 19.56 13.95 2.41
CA LEU A 1 18.19 13.65 1.94
C LEU A 1 17.33 14.84 2.33
N GLU A 2 16.67 15.43 1.34
CA GLU A 2 16.06 16.75 1.38
C GLU A 2 14.52 16.67 1.34
N ASP A 3 13.97 15.64 0.71
CA ASP A 3 12.53 15.41 0.58
C ASP A 3 12.14 13.95 0.83
N ALA A 4 10.82 13.69 0.83
CA ALA A 4 10.26 12.36 1.07
C ALA A 4 10.66 11.35 -0.02
N GLU A 5 10.75 11.79 -1.28
CA GLU A 5 11.17 10.96 -2.40
C GLU A 5 12.58 10.42 -2.16
N GLN A 6 13.55 11.29 -1.89
CA GLN A 6 14.93 10.88 -1.61
C GLN A 6 15.03 9.94 -0.41
N MET A 7 14.20 10.13 0.63
CA MET A 7 14.15 9.22 1.79
C MET A 7 13.60 7.84 1.44
N ILE A 8 12.55 7.77 0.61
CA ILE A 8 11.97 6.51 0.13
C ILE A 8 13.02 5.75 -0.69
N TRP A 9 13.64 6.40 -1.67
CA TRP A 9 14.65 5.77 -2.53
C TRP A 9 15.88 5.32 -1.74
N PHE A 10 16.37 6.13 -0.80
CA PHE A 10 17.52 5.76 0.03
C PHE A 10 17.28 4.48 0.84
N GLN A 11 16.09 4.34 1.45
CA GLN A 11 15.75 3.12 2.18
C GLN A 11 15.48 1.93 1.26
N GLY A 12 14.91 2.17 0.07
CA GLY A 12 14.77 1.17 -0.98
C GLY A 12 16.12 0.59 -1.39
N ASP A 13 17.09 1.45 -1.72
CA ASP A 13 18.45 1.04 -2.11
C ASP A 13 19.12 0.20 -1.01
N TYR A 14 19.00 0.63 0.25
CA TYR A 14 19.52 -0.13 1.38
C TYR A 14 18.86 -1.51 1.54
N THR A 15 17.54 -1.58 1.37
CA THR A 15 16.80 -2.85 1.45
C THR A 15 17.23 -3.80 0.34
N LYS A 16 17.41 -3.28 -0.88
CA LYS A 16 17.92 -4.03 -2.04
C LYS A 16 19.34 -4.56 -1.76
N GLU A 17 20.22 -3.72 -1.22
CA GLU A 17 21.59 -4.10 -0.87
C GLU A 17 21.63 -5.25 0.15
N LEU A 18 20.76 -5.23 1.17
CA LEU A 18 20.67 -6.32 2.15
C LEU A 18 20.10 -7.60 1.53
N MET A 19 19.08 -7.47 0.71
CA MET A 19 18.42 -8.61 0.05
C MET A 19 19.39 -9.37 -0.84
N ASP A 20 20.20 -8.65 -1.63
CA ASP A 20 21.22 -9.21 -2.53
C ASP A 20 22.35 -9.98 -1.80
N GLN A 21 22.44 -9.86 -0.47
CA GLN A 21 23.42 -10.54 0.38
C GLN A 21 22.88 -11.83 1.04
N THR A 22 21.64 -12.20 0.78
CA THR A 22 20.98 -13.34 1.43
C THR A 22 20.26 -14.24 0.42
N ASP A 23 19.68 -15.34 0.89
CA ASP A 23 18.78 -16.19 0.10
C ASP A 23 17.32 -15.74 0.19
N TYR A 24 17.05 -14.56 0.76
CA TYR A 24 15.72 -13.98 0.77
C TYR A 24 15.22 -13.77 -0.67
N PRO A 25 14.00 -14.19 -1.02
CA PRO A 25 13.49 -14.03 -2.38
C PRO A 25 13.49 -12.56 -2.81
N GLY A 26 14.15 -12.29 -3.94
CA GLY A 26 14.14 -10.98 -4.57
C GLY A 26 12.74 -10.50 -4.92
N PHE A 27 12.48 -9.21 -4.73
CA PHE A 27 11.27 -8.54 -5.24
C PHE A 27 11.62 -7.17 -5.83
N ASP A 28 10.66 -6.60 -6.57
CA ASP A 28 10.83 -5.32 -7.25
C ASP A 28 10.75 -4.13 -6.25
N VAL A 29 11.90 -3.79 -5.65
CA VAL A 29 12.03 -2.70 -4.69
C VAL A 29 11.74 -1.34 -5.32
N GLU A 30 12.06 -1.14 -6.60
CA GLU A 30 11.79 0.13 -7.29
C GLU A 30 10.28 0.32 -7.48
N ALA A 31 9.56 -0.75 -7.82
CA ALA A 31 8.10 -0.70 -7.85
C ALA A 31 7.47 -0.45 -6.45
N VAL A 32 8.11 -0.92 -5.38
CA VAL A 32 7.71 -0.57 -3.99
C VAL A 32 7.89 0.95 -3.78
N ASN A 33 9.02 1.52 -4.17
CA ASN A 33 9.28 2.96 -4.05
C ASN A 33 8.23 3.77 -4.79
N HIS A 34 7.88 3.38 -6.03
CA HIS A 34 6.80 4.02 -6.78
C HIS A 34 5.44 3.93 -6.08
N THR A 35 5.13 2.80 -5.44
CA THR A 35 3.90 2.65 -4.65
C THR A 35 3.89 3.61 -3.45
N PHE A 36 5.04 3.83 -2.80
CA PHE A 36 5.17 4.83 -1.75
C PHE A 36 5.01 6.26 -2.27
N MET A 37 5.51 6.57 -3.46
CA MET A 37 5.28 7.88 -4.10
C MET A 37 3.80 8.12 -4.37
N GLU A 38 3.08 7.13 -4.88
CA GLU A 38 1.62 7.21 -5.07
C GLU A 38 0.87 7.40 -3.73
N TRP A 39 1.30 6.69 -2.69
CA TRP A 39 0.78 6.90 -1.33
C TRP A 39 1.03 8.30 -0.77
N GLU A 40 2.21 8.86 -1.02
CA GLU A 40 2.57 10.21 -0.60
C GLU A 40 1.68 11.25 -1.33
N HIS A 41 1.50 11.10 -2.63
CA HIS A 41 0.56 11.92 -3.41
C HIS A 41 -0.88 11.81 -2.92
N HIS A 42 -1.42 10.60 -2.68
CA HIS A 42 -2.78 10.44 -2.15
C HIS A 42 -3.00 11.12 -0.80
N LYS A 43 -1.96 11.17 0.06
CA LYS A 43 -2.02 11.91 1.32
C LYS A 43 -2.07 13.41 1.11
N MET A 44 -1.31 13.92 0.13
CA MET A 44 -1.33 15.35 -0.23
C MET A 44 -2.67 15.75 -0.86
N GLU A 45 -3.27 14.88 -1.68
CA GLU A 45 -4.57 15.10 -2.30
C GLU A 45 -5.71 15.12 -1.28
N ASN A 46 -5.76 14.15 -0.36
CA ASN A 46 -6.76 14.10 0.70
C ASN A 46 -6.26 13.35 1.93
N ILE A 47 -5.78 14.11 2.93
CA ILE A 47 -5.23 13.55 4.16
C ILE A 47 -6.23 12.72 4.99
N MET A 48 -7.55 12.93 4.82
CA MET A 48 -8.59 12.17 5.50
C MET A 48 -9.17 11.03 4.65
N GLY A 49 -8.83 10.97 3.35
CA GLY A 49 -9.34 9.99 2.40
C GLY A 49 -8.28 9.10 1.77
N PHE A 50 -6.98 9.31 2.03
CA PHE A 50 -5.90 8.56 1.39
C PHE A 50 -6.01 7.03 1.60
N ARG A 51 -6.63 6.58 2.70
CA ARG A 51 -6.86 5.17 3.00
C ARG A 51 -7.94 4.51 2.15
N ASP A 52 -8.74 5.29 1.42
CA ASP A 52 -9.79 4.77 0.53
C ASP A 52 -9.26 4.40 -0.87
N ASN A 53 -7.94 4.48 -1.05
CA ASN A 53 -7.23 4.05 -2.26
C ASN A 53 -6.78 2.58 -2.17
N ALA A 54 -6.53 1.98 -3.33
CA ALA A 54 -6.09 0.60 -3.47
C ALA A 54 -4.83 0.53 -4.33
N TYR A 55 -3.93 -0.40 -4.00
CA TYR A 55 -2.66 -0.58 -4.69
C TYR A 55 -2.52 -2.00 -5.21
N ARG A 56 -1.71 -2.16 -6.26
CA ARG A 56 -1.42 -3.48 -6.83
C ARG A 56 -0.37 -4.19 -5.98
N SER A 57 -0.61 -5.45 -5.64
CA SER A 57 0.40 -6.30 -5.03
C SER A 57 1.55 -6.54 -6.01
N LEU A 58 2.77 -6.24 -5.59
CA LEU A 58 3.98 -6.49 -6.39
C LEU A 58 4.41 -7.95 -6.37
N MET A 59 3.84 -8.75 -5.46
CA MET A 59 4.10 -10.18 -5.37
C MET A 59 3.15 -11.00 -6.24
N THR A 60 1.87 -10.59 -6.31
CA THR A 60 0.81 -11.38 -6.99
C THR A 60 0.23 -10.67 -8.22
N GLY A 61 0.57 -9.41 -8.44
CA GLY A 61 -0.03 -8.58 -9.49
C GLY A 61 -1.51 -8.24 -9.27
N THR A 62 -2.15 -8.72 -8.19
CA THR A 62 -3.58 -8.51 -7.94
C THR A 62 -3.81 -7.12 -7.35
N MET A 63 -4.81 -6.40 -7.87
CA MET A 63 -5.23 -5.11 -7.32
C MET A 63 -6.02 -5.34 -6.03
N ALA A 64 -5.68 -4.62 -4.96
CA ALA A 64 -6.47 -4.67 -3.74
C ALA A 64 -7.93 -4.24 -4.01
N PRO A 65 -8.94 -4.92 -3.46
CA PRO A 65 -10.31 -4.45 -3.56
C PRO A 65 -10.49 -3.19 -2.71
N LYS A 66 -11.47 -2.35 -3.07
CA LYS A 66 -11.90 -1.27 -2.19
C LYS A 66 -12.59 -1.85 -0.96
N HIS A 67 -12.34 -1.24 0.20
CA HIS A 67 -13.05 -1.62 1.42
C HIS A 67 -14.54 -1.23 1.33
N HIS A 68 -15.40 -1.96 2.06
CA HIS A 68 -16.85 -1.77 2.00
C HIS A 68 -17.35 -0.50 2.72
N THR A 69 -16.48 0.17 3.48
CA THR A 69 -16.78 1.40 4.23
C THR A 69 -15.64 2.40 4.07
N PRO A 70 -15.88 3.68 3.72
CA PRO A 70 -14.83 4.71 3.73
C PRO A 70 -14.19 4.84 5.11
N TRP A 71 -12.88 5.08 5.17
CA TRP A 71 -12.12 5.07 6.42
C TRP A 71 -12.70 5.99 7.50
N LEU A 72 -13.13 7.20 7.12
CA LEU A 72 -13.71 8.17 8.05
C LEU A 72 -15.02 7.66 8.73
N GLN A 73 -15.69 6.68 8.12
CA GLN A 73 -16.95 6.11 8.59
C GLN A 73 -16.74 4.72 9.24
N ALA A 74 -15.56 4.10 9.08
CA ALA A 74 -15.23 2.80 9.62
C ALA A 74 -14.77 2.91 11.09
N MET A 75 -15.72 3.14 11.99
CA MET A 75 -15.45 3.38 13.42
C MET A 75 -15.22 2.10 14.24
N ASP A 76 -15.60 0.94 13.71
CA ASP A 76 -15.34 -0.39 14.29
C ASP A 76 -14.05 -0.94 13.68
N ASP A 77 -13.00 -1.05 14.49
CA ASP A 77 -11.66 -1.50 14.10
C ASP A 77 -11.42 -2.99 14.33
N SER A 78 -12.47 -3.75 14.67
CA SER A 78 -12.38 -5.21 14.80
C SER A 78 -12.07 -5.89 13.47
N MET A 79 -11.34 -7.00 13.56
CA MET A 79 -11.04 -7.84 12.41
C MET A 79 -12.33 -8.43 11.81
N GLU A 80 -13.28 -8.77 12.67
CA GLU A 80 -14.60 -9.28 12.29
C GLU A 80 -15.32 -8.30 11.35
N SER A 81 -15.43 -7.02 11.73
CA SER A 81 -15.99 -5.95 10.91
C SER A 81 -15.21 -5.75 9.62
N TYR A 82 -13.87 -5.72 9.68
CA TYR A 82 -13.01 -5.45 8.53
C TYR A 82 -13.09 -6.53 7.43
N LEU A 83 -13.28 -7.80 7.83
CA LEU A 83 -13.34 -8.95 6.93
C LEU A 83 -14.76 -9.30 6.47
N GLU A 84 -15.79 -8.52 6.84
CA GLU A 84 -17.16 -8.78 6.40
C GLU A 84 -17.26 -8.74 4.87
N VAL A 85 -17.66 -9.87 4.29
CA VAL A 85 -18.01 -9.93 2.88
C VAL A 85 -19.49 -9.55 2.75
N LYS A 86 -19.75 -8.26 2.48
CA LYS A 86 -21.07 -7.85 1.99
C LYS A 86 -21.23 -8.44 0.60
N GLY A 87 -21.97 -9.54 0.51
CA GLY A 87 -22.18 -10.28 -0.72
C GLY A 87 -22.55 -9.34 -1.87
N VAL A 88 -21.82 -9.45 -2.97
CA VAL A 88 -22.27 -8.92 -4.26
C VAL A 88 -23.62 -9.58 -4.52
N ALA A 89 -24.69 -8.78 -4.60
CA ALA A 89 -25.97 -9.30 -5.06
C ALA A 89 -25.70 -9.99 -6.41
N ALA A 90 -26.01 -11.27 -6.49
CA ALA A 90 -25.93 -12.01 -7.74
C ALA A 90 -26.88 -11.34 -8.73
N GLU A 91 -26.33 -10.76 -9.80
CA GLU A 91 -27.04 -10.53 -11.06
C GLU A 91 -26.71 -11.66 -12.04
#